data_AF-A0A814PWL4-F1
#
_entry.id   AF-A0A814PWL4-F1
#
_cell.length_a   1.000
_cell.length_b   1.000
_cell.length_c   1.000
_cell.angle_alpha   90.00
_cell.angle_beta   90.00
_cell.angle_gamma   90.00
#
_symmetry.space_group_name_H-M   'P 1'
#
loop_
_entity.id
_entity.type
_entity.pdbx_description
1 polymer ?
#
loop_
_entity_poly.entity_id
_entity_poly.type
_entity_poly.pdbx_seq_one_letter_code
_entity_poly.pdbx_strand_id
1 'polypeptide(L)'
;MPKSDFGCKRILLSTDWYSTIQQSNVNLITNRIKQIKSNSIVTYDGNEYEIDIIIWATGFNVHSVHIPMFGIQSQSLEKQWSQAVQAYRTVTVPNFPNMFLLLGPNTGLGHNSVVVMIEAQLKYIMEALIYMQENGIRAMAVKENIANKFNKEIQLKLKKSVWQVGGCHSWYQDSKGNNTTIWPGFTWTYDLLLRNFDYQNYDMIFTI
;
A
#
# COMPACT_ATOMS: atom_id res chain seq x y z
N MET A 1 9.24 -23.25 11.46
CA MET A 1 7.92 -22.59 11.56
C MET A 1 8.09 -21.10 11.86
N PRO A 2 7.20 -20.21 11.38
CA PRO A 2 7.25 -18.79 11.68
C PRO A 2 7.16 -18.52 13.19
N LYS A 3 7.89 -17.50 13.67
CA LYS A 3 7.89 -17.07 15.08
C LYS A 3 7.02 -15.84 15.35
N SER A 4 6.48 -15.21 14.30
CA SER A 4 5.64 -14.02 14.37
C SER A 4 4.16 -14.39 14.54
N ASP A 5 3.36 -13.43 14.99
CA ASP A 5 1.93 -13.63 15.19
C ASP A 5 1.23 -13.97 13.86
N PHE A 6 0.22 -14.83 13.96
CA PHE A 6 -0.60 -15.21 12.82
C PHE A 6 -1.32 -13.99 12.23
N GLY A 7 -1.31 -13.83 10.90
CA GLY A 7 -1.97 -12.73 10.20
C GLY A 7 -1.19 -11.40 10.18
N CYS A 8 0.01 -11.34 10.79
CA CYS A 8 0.87 -10.17 10.70
C CYS A 8 1.35 -9.89 9.24
N LYS A 9 1.33 -10.91 8.39
CA LYS A 9 1.42 -10.84 6.93
C LYS A 9 0.15 -11.44 6.32
N ARG A 10 -0.11 -11.12 5.04
CA ARG A 10 -1.20 -11.78 4.30
C ARG A 10 -0.95 -13.29 4.28
N ILE A 11 -1.99 -14.03 4.64
CA ILE A 11 -1.96 -15.49 4.65
C ILE A 11 -1.90 -15.96 3.20
N LEU A 12 -0.91 -16.79 2.90
CA LEU A 12 -0.79 -17.46 1.62
C LEU A 12 -1.53 -18.79 1.69
N LEU A 13 -2.30 -19.09 0.66
CA LEU A 13 -2.99 -20.37 0.51
C LEU A 13 -2.18 -21.22 -0.47
N SER A 14 -1.85 -22.43 -0.07
CA SER A 14 -1.24 -23.45 -0.92
C SER A 14 -1.79 -24.80 -0.52
N THR A 15 -2.05 -25.64 -1.52
CA THR A 15 -2.56 -27.00 -1.35
C THR A 15 -1.44 -28.03 -1.25
N ASP A 16 -0.23 -27.69 -1.68
CA ASP A 16 0.85 -28.64 -1.95
C ASP A 16 2.21 -28.26 -1.32
N TRP A 17 2.41 -27.03 -0.84
CA TRP A 17 3.71 -26.54 -0.37
C TRP A 17 4.40 -27.47 0.62
N TYR A 18 3.68 -27.92 1.66
CA TYR A 18 4.24 -28.83 2.67
C TYR A 18 4.56 -30.22 2.11
N SER A 19 3.82 -30.70 1.13
CA SER A 19 4.12 -31.98 0.48
C SER A 19 5.33 -31.86 -0.46
N THR A 20 5.47 -30.73 -1.15
CA THR A 20 6.58 -30.44 -2.06
C THR A 20 7.91 -30.42 -1.31
N ILE A 21 8.00 -29.73 -0.17
CA ILE A 21 9.25 -29.66 0.61
C ILE A 21 9.68 -31.00 1.25
N GLN A 22 8.84 -32.04 1.18
CA GLN A 22 9.15 -33.38 1.68
C GLN A 22 9.58 -34.35 0.58
N GLN A 23 9.53 -33.94 -0.70
CA GLN A 23 9.96 -34.80 -1.80
C GLN A 23 11.48 -35.01 -1.76
N SER A 24 11.94 -36.20 -2.17
CA SER A 24 13.35 -36.58 -2.09
C SER A 24 14.30 -35.73 -2.95
N ASN A 25 13.75 -35.02 -3.95
CA ASN A 25 14.47 -34.14 -4.86
C ASN A 25 14.35 -32.65 -4.47
N VAL A 26 13.79 -32.31 -3.30
CA VAL A 26 13.63 -30.93 -2.84
C VAL A 26 14.44 -30.70 -1.58
N ASN A 27 15.29 -29.67 -1.61
CA ASN A 27 16.09 -29.25 -0.47
C ASN A 27 15.63 -27.87 0.02
N LEU A 28 15.22 -27.78 1.30
CA LEU A 28 14.93 -26.50 1.95
C LEU A 28 16.19 -25.93 2.59
N ILE A 29 16.79 -24.92 1.95
CA ILE A 29 17.97 -24.23 2.46
C ILE A 29 17.54 -22.94 3.19
N THR A 30 17.80 -22.87 4.49
CA THR A 30 17.42 -21.70 5.34
C THR A 30 18.56 -20.74 5.61
N ASN A 31 19.78 -21.08 5.20
CA ASN A 31 20.97 -20.25 5.40
C ASN A 31 20.94 -19.02 4.50
N ARG A 32 21.49 -17.90 4.97
CA ARG A 32 21.58 -16.67 4.18
C ARG A 32 22.53 -16.89 2.99
N ILE A 33 22.15 -16.35 1.84
CA ILE A 33 22.98 -16.31 0.63
C ILE A 33 24.11 -15.29 0.83
N LYS A 34 25.34 -15.72 0.60
CA LYS A 34 26.55 -14.88 0.64
C LYS A 34 26.89 -14.35 -0.76
N GLN A 35 26.81 -15.22 -1.78
CA GLN A 35 27.20 -14.88 -3.14
C GLN A 35 26.46 -15.77 -4.15
N ILE A 36 26.13 -15.19 -5.30
CA ILE A 36 25.69 -15.93 -6.49
C ILE A 36 26.88 -15.98 -7.46
N LYS A 37 27.24 -17.18 -7.93
CA LYS A 37 28.24 -17.40 -8.97
C LYS A 37 27.53 -17.75 -10.30
N SER A 38 28.32 -18.01 -11.34
CA SER A 38 27.81 -18.36 -12.67
C SER A 38 26.91 -19.61 -12.69
N ASN A 39 27.21 -20.60 -11.86
CA ASN A 39 26.55 -21.92 -11.86
C ASN A 39 26.28 -22.43 -10.42
N SER A 40 26.35 -21.56 -9.42
CA SER A 40 26.16 -21.96 -8.03
C SER A 40 25.73 -20.81 -7.11
N ILE A 41 25.19 -21.18 -5.95
CA ILE A 41 24.87 -20.26 -4.86
C ILE A 41 25.71 -20.66 -3.64
N VAL A 42 26.40 -19.68 -3.05
CA VAL A 42 27.18 -19.87 -1.82
C VAL A 42 26.43 -19.27 -0.64
N THR A 43 26.27 -20.04 0.44
CA THR A 43 25.68 -19.58 1.69
C THR A 43 26.75 -19.19 2.73
N TYR A 44 26.37 -18.43 3.76
CA TYR A 44 27.31 -17.89 4.74
C TYR A 44 28.00 -18.93 5.64
N ASP A 45 27.44 -20.13 5.73
CA ASP A 45 28.03 -21.30 6.41
C ASP A 45 29.09 -22.02 5.56
N GLY A 46 29.35 -21.55 4.33
CA GLY A 46 30.37 -22.08 3.44
C GLY A 46 29.90 -23.15 2.46
N ASN A 47 28.63 -23.55 2.52
CA ASN A 47 28.06 -24.49 1.55
C ASN A 47 27.89 -23.83 0.18
N GLU A 48 28.10 -24.62 -0.87
CA GLU A 48 27.95 -24.23 -2.27
C GLU A 48 26.99 -25.20 -2.97
N TYR A 49 25.97 -24.66 -3.63
CA TYR A 49 24.92 -25.41 -4.29
C TYR A 49 24.99 -25.14 -5.79
N GLU A 50 25.33 -26.15 -6.59
CA GLU A 50 25.29 -26.05 -8.04
C GLU A 50 23.85 -25.93 -8.54
N ILE A 51 23.64 -25.06 -9.53
CA ILE A 51 22.33 -24.79 -10.11
C ILE A 51 22.46 -24.42 -11.58
N ASP A 52 21.46 -24.82 -12.37
CA ASP A 52 21.32 -24.41 -13.77
C ASP A 52 20.41 -23.19 -13.92
N ILE A 53 19.45 -23.01 -13.00
CA ILE A 53 18.37 -22.00 -13.09
C ILE A 53 18.16 -21.33 -11.73
N ILE A 54 17.98 -20.00 -11.74
CA ILE A 54 17.55 -19.19 -10.59
C ILE A 54 16.16 -18.62 -10.86
N ILE A 55 15.23 -18.82 -9.92
CA ILE A 55 13.91 -18.17 -9.93
C ILE A 55 13.86 -17.12 -8.80
N TRP A 56 13.63 -15.86 -9.17
CA TRP A 56 13.57 -14.73 -8.24
C TRP A 56 12.15 -14.52 -7.71
N ALA A 57 11.85 -15.05 -6.52
CA ALA A 57 10.59 -14.84 -5.81
C ALA A 57 10.72 -13.76 -4.72
N THR A 58 11.15 -12.55 -5.09
CA THR A 58 11.60 -11.48 -4.17
C THR A 58 10.49 -10.64 -3.52
N GLY A 59 9.23 -10.83 -3.92
CA GLY A 59 8.09 -10.11 -3.34
C GLY A 59 7.81 -8.76 -4.01
N PHE A 60 7.46 -7.74 -3.21
CA PHE A 60 6.92 -6.46 -3.69
C PHE A 60 7.61 -5.25 -3.04
N ASN A 61 7.78 -4.18 -3.82
CA ASN A 61 8.05 -2.82 -3.32
C ASN A 61 6.90 -1.90 -3.74
N VAL A 62 6.12 -1.40 -2.78
CA VAL A 62 4.90 -0.61 -3.00
C VAL A 62 5.01 0.84 -2.51
N HIS A 63 6.18 1.24 -2.03
CA HIS A 63 6.38 2.56 -1.39
C HIS A 63 6.98 3.60 -2.33
N SER A 64 7.37 3.20 -3.54
CA SER A 64 8.08 4.05 -4.50
C SER A 64 7.17 4.49 -5.63
N VAL A 65 7.09 5.81 -5.85
CA VAL A 65 6.42 6.42 -7.01
C VAL A 65 7.49 6.80 -8.02
N HIS A 66 7.42 6.22 -9.21
CA HIS A 66 8.43 6.40 -10.25
C HIS A 66 8.02 7.40 -11.34
N ILE A 67 6.84 8.03 -11.20
CA ILE A 67 6.31 8.98 -12.17
C ILE A 67 6.43 10.40 -11.58
N PRO A 68 7.13 11.33 -12.25
CA PRO A 68 7.22 12.69 -11.78
C PRO A 68 5.84 13.36 -11.89
N MET A 69 5.28 13.73 -10.73
CA MET A 69 4.01 14.45 -10.64
C MET A 69 4.21 15.75 -9.89
N PHE A 70 3.63 16.82 -10.42
CA PHE A 70 3.74 18.16 -9.88
C PHE A 70 2.37 18.76 -9.62
N GLY A 71 2.17 19.29 -8.42
CA GLY A 71 0.95 19.94 -7.98
C GLY A 71 1.02 21.46 -8.12
N ILE A 72 0.25 22.14 -7.28
CA ILE A 72 0.24 23.60 -7.16
C ILE A 72 1.65 24.11 -6.88
N GLN A 73 2.01 25.25 -7.51
CA GLN A 73 3.34 25.87 -7.37
C GLN A 73 4.50 24.91 -7.70
N SER A 74 4.30 23.98 -8.64
CA SER A 74 5.29 22.98 -9.05
C SER A 74 5.79 22.08 -7.91
N GLN A 75 4.97 21.87 -6.88
CA GLN A 75 5.30 20.99 -5.78
C GLN A 75 5.41 19.54 -6.25
N SER A 76 6.59 18.92 -6.09
CA SER A 76 6.79 17.50 -6.40
C SER A 76 6.05 16.59 -5.43
N LEU A 77 5.33 15.60 -5.97
CA LEU A 77 4.65 14.57 -5.17
C LEU A 77 5.63 13.71 -4.41
N GLU A 78 6.75 13.34 -5.05
CA GLU A 78 7.83 12.59 -4.42
C GLU A 78 8.37 13.35 -3.20
N LYS A 79 8.56 14.67 -3.32
CA LYS A 79 8.99 15.52 -2.20
C LYS A 79 7.93 15.55 -1.09
N GLN A 80 6.65 15.69 -1.42
CA GLN A 80 5.55 15.66 -0.43
C GLN A 80 5.46 14.31 0.30
N TRP A 81 5.66 13.20 -0.41
CA TRP A 81 5.61 11.85 0.14
C TRP A 81 6.94 11.34 0.71
N SER A 82 7.99 12.17 0.74
CA SER A 82 9.31 11.82 1.28
C SER A 82 9.28 11.34 2.74
N GLN A 83 8.29 11.78 3.53
CA GLN A 83 8.10 11.33 4.91
C GLN A 83 7.18 10.12 5.03
N ALA A 84 6.04 10.14 4.36
CA ALA A 84 5.11 9.03 4.27
C ALA A 84 4.20 9.26 3.06
N VAL A 85 3.89 8.18 2.33
CA VAL A 85 2.89 8.20 1.26
C VAL A 85 1.51 8.30 1.90
N GLN A 86 0.76 9.35 1.57
CA GLN A 86 -0.48 9.70 2.26
C GLN A 86 -1.52 10.30 1.30
N ALA A 87 -2.79 10.01 1.55
CA ALA A 87 -3.91 10.60 0.82
C ALA A 87 -5.12 10.77 1.76
N TYR A 88 -5.89 11.82 1.55
CA TYR A 88 -7.18 11.98 2.21
C TYR A 88 -8.16 10.95 1.67
N ARG A 89 -8.88 10.28 2.58
CA ARG A 89 -9.82 9.21 2.23
C ARG A 89 -9.20 8.14 1.33
N THR A 90 -7.87 8.02 1.33
CA THR A 90 -7.06 7.17 0.45
C THR A 90 -7.17 7.46 -1.06
N VAL A 91 -7.85 8.56 -1.44
CA VAL A 91 -8.21 8.89 -2.83
C VAL A 91 -7.55 10.18 -3.30
N THR A 92 -7.62 11.27 -2.54
CA THR A 92 -7.17 12.59 -3.00
C THR A 92 -5.95 13.07 -2.24
N VAL A 93 -5.06 13.80 -2.89
CA VAL A 93 -3.81 14.28 -2.30
C VAL A 93 -3.86 15.81 -2.14
N PRO A 94 -3.59 16.38 -0.95
CA PRO A 94 -3.53 17.84 -0.79
C PRO A 94 -2.44 18.42 -1.69
N ASN A 95 -2.67 19.62 -2.24
CA ASN A 95 -1.81 20.31 -3.22
C ASN A 95 -1.78 19.72 -4.65
N PHE A 96 -2.50 18.62 -4.92
CA PHE A 96 -2.60 18.01 -6.25
C PHE A 96 -4.06 18.07 -6.73
N PRO A 97 -4.52 19.21 -7.27
CA PRO A 97 -5.91 19.36 -7.68
C PRO A 97 -6.27 18.39 -8.80
N ASN A 98 -7.50 17.89 -8.78
CA ASN A 98 -8.04 16.93 -9.75
C ASN A 98 -7.26 15.61 -9.86
N MET A 99 -6.38 15.32 -8.89
CA MET A 99 -5.68 14.05 -8.80
C MET A 99 -6.45 13.08 -7.89
N PHE A 100 -6.96 12.01 -8.49
CA PHE A 100 -7.67 10.94 -7.80
C PHE A 100 -6.89 9.63 -7.94
N LEU A 101 -6.68 8.94 -6.82
CA LEU A 101 -5.98 7.68 -6.74
C LEU A 101 -6.99 6.53 -6.62
N LEU A 102 -6.86 5.55 -7.51
CA LEU A 102 -7.36 4.19 -7.24
C LEU A 102 -6.24 3.38 -6.61
N LEU A 103 -6.58 2.57 -5.61
CA LEU A 103 -5.62 1.83 -4.80
C LEU A 103 -4.51 2.73 -4.22
N GLY A 104 -4.89 3.94 -3.80
CA GLY A 104 -4.00 4.85 -3.09
C GLY A 104 -3.54 4.31 -1.72
N PRO A 105 -2.80 5.13 -0.95
CA PRO A 105 -2.29 4.75 0.37
C PRO A 105 -3.40 4.25 1.29
N ASN A 106 -3.10 3.23 2.10
CA ASN A 106 -4.00 2.62 3.07
C ASN A 106 -5.27 1.99 2.47
N THR A 107 -5.21 1.49 1.23
CA THR A 107 -6.30 0.71 0.60
C THR A 107 -6.06 -0.80 0.60
N GLY A 108 -4.82 -1.25 0.86
CA GLY A 108 -4.45 -2.65 0.87
C GLY A 108 -5.16 -3.43 1.98
N LEU A 109 -5.38 -4.72 1.74
CA LEU A 109 -6.12 -5.60 2.65
C LEU A 109 -5.33 -6.88 2.95
N GLY A 110 -5.34 -7.29 4.21
CA GLY A 110 -4.68 -8.52 4.67
C GLY A 110 -5.47 -9.81 4.41
N HIS A 111 -6.78 -9.73 4.17
CA HIS A 111 -7.68 -10.90 4.14
C HIS A 111 -8.91 -10.77 3.23
N ASN A 112 -9.10 -9.62 2.56
CA ASN A 112 -10.27 -9.33 1.71
C ASN A 112 -9.83 -8.92 0.29
N SER A 113 -10.80 -8.86 -0.63
CA SER A 113 -10.57 -8.40 -2.00
C SER A 113 -10.44 -6.89 -2.06
N VAL A 114 -9.36 -6.41 -2.69
CA VAL A 114 -9.17 -4.98 -2.96
C VAL A 114 -10.18 -4.40 -3.96
N VAL A 115 -10.88 -5.26 -4.72
CA VAL A 115 -11.95 -4.85 -5.64
C VAL A 115 -13.03 -4.06 -4.90
N VAL A 116 -13.41 -4.48 -3.70
CA VAL A 116 -14.40 -3.77 -2.86
C VAL A 116 -13.92 -2.36 -2.52
N MET A 117 -12.61 -2.17 -2.34
CA MET A 117 -12.03 -0.84 -2.09
C MET A 117 -12.09 0.01 -3.36
N ILE A 118 -11.76 -0.58 -4.53
CA ILE A 118 -11.80 0.09 -5.83
C ILE A 118 -13.22 0.57 -6.15
N GLU A 119 -14.23 -0.27 -5.95
CA GLU A 119 -15.64 0.07 -6.22
C GLU A 119 -16.10 1.26 -5.37
N ALA A 120 -15.77 1.28 -4.08
CA ALA A 120 -16.05 2.40 -3.20
C ALA A 120 -15.30 3.69 -3.63
N GLN A 121 -14.05 3.58 -4.07
CA GLN A 121 -13.29 4.72 -4.60
C GLN A 121 -13.89 5.25 -5.90
N LEU A 122 -14.24 4.38 -6.84
CA LEU A 122 -14.86 4.75 -8.11
C LEU A 122 -16.16 5.51 -7.87
N LYS A 123 -17.03 5.00 -6.99
CA LYS A 123 -18.27 5.70 -6.65
C LYS A 123 -18.01 7.12 -6.13
N TYR A 124 -17.10 7.26 -5.16
CA TYR A 124 -16.74 8.56 -4.58
C TYR A 124 -16.14 9.53 -5.61
N ILE A 125 -15.26 9.02 -6.49
CA ILE A 125 -14.64 9.81 -7.57
C ILE A 125 -15.69 10.26 -8.58
N MET A 126 -16.60 9.36 -8.99
CA MET A 126 -17.67 9.71 -9.93
C MET A 126 -18.60 10.78 -9.36
N GLU A 127 -18.99 10.68 -8.09
CA GLU A 127 -19.77 11.73 -7.43
C GLU A 127 -19.02 13.06 -7.37
N ALA A 128 -17.71 13.05 -7.11
CA ALA A 128 -16.88 14.25 -7.15
C ALA A 128 -16.85 14.91 -8.53
N LEU A 129 -16.66 14.10 -9.59
CA LEU A 129 -16.60 14.59 -10.97
C LEU A 129 -17.96 15.16 -11.43
N ILE A 130 -19.06 14.50 -11.08
CA ILE A 130 -20.42 14.99 -11.35
C ILE A 130 -20.65 16.31 -10.61
N TYR A 131 -20.32 16.36 -9.31
CA TYR A 131 -20.45 17.58 -8.52
C TYR A 131 -19.64 18.74 -9.11
N MET A 132 -18.42 18.47 -9.59
CA MET A 132 -17.60 19.48 -10.26
C MET A 132 -18.27 19.99 -11.53
N GLN A 133 -18.79 19.09 -12.36
CA GLN A 133 -19.45 19.44 -13.62
C GLN A 133 -20.72 20.27 -13.37
N GLU A 134 -21.58 19.85 -12.43
CA GLU A 134 -22.85 20.52 -12.13
C GLU A 134 -22.68 21.92 -11.53
N ASN A 135 -21.58 22.14 -10.77
CA ASN A 135 -21.32 23.40 -10.09
C ASN A 135 -20.28 24.28 -10.81
N GLY A 136 -19.86 23.91 -12.02
CA GLY A 136 -18.87 24.65 -12.78
C GLY A 136 -17.51 24.74 -12.09
N ILE A 137 -17.10 23.73 -11.33
CA ILE A 137 -15.81 23.70 -10.63
C ILE A 137 -14.73 23.19 -11.59
N ARG A 138 -13.73 24.02 -11.85
CA ARG A 138 -12.58 23.71 -12.70
C ARG A 138 -11.55 22.83 -12.00
N ALA A 139 -11.32 23.10 -10.72
CA ALA A 139 -10.33 22.37 -9.94
C ALA A 139 -10.75 22.24 -8.48
N MET A 140 -10.44 21.10 -7.86
CA MET A 140 -10.59 20.90 -6.43
C MET A 140 -9.40 20.17 -5.83
N ALA A 141 -9.00 20.58 -4.63
CA ALA A 141 -7.96 19.93 -3.83
C ALA A 141 -8.43 19.81 -2.39
N VAL A 142 -8.13 18.69 -1.72
CA VAL A 142 -8.49 18.53 -0.30
C VAL A 142 -7.70 19.51 0.57
N LYS A 143 -8.37 20.07 1.58
CA LYS A 143 -7.74 20.92 2.60
C LYS A 143 -6.66 20.16 3.36
N GLU A 144 -5.46 20.74 3.48
CA GLU A 144 -4.30 20.06 4.06
C GLU A 144 -4.53 19.62 5.51
N ASN A 145 -5.13 20.47 6.34
CA ASN A 145 -5.44 20.14 7.74
C ASN A 145 -6.40 18.96 7.88
N ILE A 146 -7.36 18.82 6.96
CA ILE A 146 -8.31 17.70 6.90
C ILE A 146 -7.59 16.41 6.50
N ALA A 147 -6.75 16.47 5.47
CA ALA A 147 -5.91 15.35 5.05
C ALA A 147 -4.97 14.88 6.17
N ASN A 148 -4.29 15.80 6.85
CA ASN A 148 -3.36 15.50 7.94
C ASN A 148 -4.07 14.85 9.13
N LYS A 149 -5.25 15.37 9.51
CA LYS A 149 -6.07 14.78 10.58
C LYS A 149 -6.45 13.33 10.26
N PHE A 150 -6.98 13.10 9.06
CA PHE A 150 -7.37 11.77 8.60
C PHE A 150 -6.20 10.77 8.64
N ASN A 151 -5.05 11.15 8.08
CA ASN A 151 -3.87 10.28 8.05
C ASN A 151 -3.35 9.97 9.47
N LYS A 152 -3.36 10.96 10.38
CA LYS A 152 -2.99 10.74 11.79
C LYS A 152 -3.91 9.72 12.46
N GLU A 153 -5.22 9.79 12.22
CA GLU A 153 -6.20 8.84 12.76
C GLU A 153 -5.98 7.41 12.24
N ILE A 154 -5.67 7.25 10.94
CA ILE A 154 -5.30 5.95 10.36
C ILE A 154 -4.07 5.38 11.05
N GLN A 155 -3.00 6.18 11.19
CA GLN A 155 -1.76 5.71 11.81
C GLN A 155 -1.97 5.31 13.28
N LEU A 156 -2.83 6.01 14.02
CA LEU A 156 -3.20 5.62 15.39
C LEU A 156 -3.91 4.27 15.46
N LYS A 157 -4.78 3.97 14.48
CA LYS A 157 -5.44 2.65 14.39
C LYS A 157 -4.43 1.56 14.03
N LEU A 158 -3.56 1.81 13.05
CA LEU A 158 -2.56 0.84 12.60
C LEU A 158 -1.54 0.48 13.68
N LYS A 159 -1.15 1.44 14.54
CA LYS A 159 -0.22 1.20 15.66
C LYS A 159 -0.65 0.06 16.60
N LYS A 160 -1.95 -0.22 16.70
CA LYS A 160 -2.51 -1.29 17.56
C LYS A 160 -2.79 -2.58 16.79
N SER A 161 -2.58 -2.61 15.48
CA SER A 161 -2.90 -3.74 14.63
C SER A 161 -1.80 -4.81 14.62
N VAL A 162 -2.17 -6.06 14.34
CA VAL A 162 -1.22 -7.18 14.16
C VAL A 162 -0.17 -6.90 13.08
N TRP A 163 -0.48 -6.03 12.11
CA TRP A 163 0.46 -5.61 11.06
C TRP A 163 1.61 -4.75 11.59
N GLN A 164 1.45 -4.12 12.76
CA GLN A 164 2.51 -3.34 13.42
C GLN A 164 3.10 -4.02 14.65
N VAL A 165 2.29 -4.69 15.47
CA VAL A 165 2.76 -5.30 16.73
C VAL A 165 3.05 -6.79 16.64
N GLY A 166 2.66 -7.46 15.55
CA GLY A 166 2.74 -8.92 15.41
C GLY A 166 4.15 -9.51 15.20
N GLY A 167 5.20 -8.73 15.44
CA GLY A 167 6.58 -9.20 15.45
C GLY A 167 7.16 -9.60 14.08
N CYS A 168 6.51 -9.25 12.97
CA CYS A 168 7.07 -9.48 11.65
C CYS A 168 7.42 -8.20 10.90
N HIS A 169 8.47 -8.30 10.08
CA HIS A 169 8.81 -7.29 9.10
C HIS A 169 8.13 -7.62 7.78
N SER A 170 7.19 -6.76 7.36
CA SER A 170 6.37 -6.91 6.16
C SER A 170 6.62 -5.74 5.21
N TRP A 171 6.39 -5.97 3.91
CA TRP A 171 6.42 -4.91 2.90
C TRP A 171 5.34 -3.84 3.11
N TYR A 172 4.43 -4.01 4.08
CA TYR A 172 3.47 -2.99 4.49
C TYR A 172 4.10 -1.77 5.17
N GLN A 173 5.29 -1.95 5.74
CA GLN A 173 6.00 -0.91 6.48
C GLN A 173 7.03 -0.23 5.57
N ASP A 174 7.09 1.09 5.60
CA ASP A 174 8.17 1.84 4.97
C ASP A 174 9.47 1.78 5.81
N SER A 175 10.55 2.35 5.30
CA SER A 175 11.85 2.40 5.99
C SER A 175 11.83 3.19 7.30
N LYS A 176 10.77 3.97 7.56
CA LYS A 176 10.55 4.76 8.78
C LYS A 176 9.57 4.08 9.74
N GLY A 177 9.07 2.89 9.40
CA GLY A 177 8.14 2.10 10.20
C GLY A 177 6.67 2.51 10.07
N ASN A 178 6.32 3.44 9.18
CA ASN A 178 4.91 3.77 8.92
C ASN A 178 4.26 2.66 8.09
N ASN A 179 2.99 2.38 8.37
CA ASN A 179 2.18 1.53 7.51
C ASN A 179 1.26 2.40 6.66
N THR A 180 1.68 2.62 5.42
CA THR A 180 0.95 3.42 4.42
C THR A 180 0.23 2.53 3.43
N THR A 181 0.29 1.21 3.60
CA THR A 181 -0.27 0.24 2.65
C THR A 181 -1.64 -0.25 3.08
N ILE A 182 -1.80 -0.67 4.33
CA ILE A 182 -2.97 -1.43 4.77
C ILE A 182 -4.07 -0.51 5.35
N TRP A 183 -5.32 -0.83 5.03
CA TRP A 183 -6.50 -0.26 5.69
C TRP A 183 -6.69 -0.91 7.08
N PRO A 184 -6.74 -0.14 8.17
CA PRO A 184 -6.86 -0.69 9.53
C PRO A 184 -8.28 -1.13 9.93
N GLY A 185 -9.29 -0.88 9.09
CA GLY A 185 -10.69 -1.15 9.40
C GLY A 185 -11.28 -2.31 8.60
N PHE A 186 -12.60 -2.48 8.72
CA PHE A 186 -13.34 -3.41 7.87
C PHE A 186 -13.66 -2.76 6.52
N THR A 187 -13.87 -3.56 5.48
CA THR A 187 -14.23 -3.06 4.14
C THR A 187 -15.53 -2.28 4.15
N TRP A 188 -16.54 -2.70 4.92
CA TRP A 188 -17.80 -1.94 5.04
C TRP A 188 -17.63 -0.58 5.72
N THR A 189 -16.66 -0.43 6.65
CA THR A 189 -16.38 0.89 7.24
C THR A 189 -15.73 1.83 6.22
N TYR A 190 -15.00 1.27 5.26
CA TYR A 190 -14.42 2.01 4.16
C TYR A 190 -15.47 2.40 3.11
N ASP A 191 -16.38 1.49 2.78
CA ASP A 191 -17.55 1.81 1.94
C ASP A 191 -18.39 2.94 2.54
N LEU A 192 -18.70 2.86 3.84
CA LEU A 192 -19.40 3.95 4.55
C LEU A 192 -18.61 5.26 4.55
N LEU A 193 -17.29 5.20 4.72
CA LEU A 193 -16.42 6.37 4.66
C LEU A 193 -16.53 7.06 3.30
N LEU A 194 -16.55 6.31 2.20
CA LEU A 194 -16.58 6.83 0.83
C LEU A 194 -17.99 6.94 0.23
N ARG A 195 -19.02 6.61 1.00
CA ARG A 195 -20.38 6.43 0.49
C ARG A 195 -20.94 7.64 -0.25
N ASN A 196 -20.58 8.84 0.23
CA ASN A 196 -20.97 10.12 -0.35
C ASN A 196 -19.74 11.02 -0.50
N PHE A 197 -19.68 11.75 -1.61
CA PHE A 197 -18.72 12.83 -1.79
C PHE A 197 -18.92 13.96 -0.78
N ASP A 198 -17.87 14.33 -0.06
CA ASP A 198 -17.88 15.31 1.03
C ASP A 198 -17.20 16.62 0.63
N TYR A 199 -17.82 17.27 -0.35
CA TYR A 199 -17.36 18.50 -0.98
C TYR A 199 -16.90 19.60 0.00
N GLN A 200 -17.45 19.69 1.21
CA GLN A 200 -17.05 20.71 2.20
C GLN A 200 -15.57 20.64 2.64
N ASN A 201 -14.92 19.50 2.44
CA ASN A 201 -13.52 19.27 2.81
C ASN A 201 -12.51 19.69 1.72
N TYR A 202 -13.00 20.24 0.61
CA TYR A 202 -12.19 20.63 -0.53
C TYR A 202 -12.16 22.15 -0.70
N ASP A 203 -11.01 22.65 -1.13
CA ASP A 203 -10.86 23.98 -1.72
C ASP A 203 -11.15 23.86 -3.22
N MET A 204 -11.97 24.77 -3.75
CA MET A 204 -12.50 24.71 -5.11
C MET A 204 -12.20 25.99 -5.88
N ILE A 205 -11.88 25.82 -7.16
CA ILE A 205 -11.69 26.89 -8.13
C ILE A 205 -12.80 26.75 -9.17
N PHE A 206 -13.62 27.78 -9.31
CA PHE A 206 -14.74 27.81 -10.25
C PHE A 206 -14.29 28.22 -11.65
N THR A 207 -15.04 27.79 -12.65
CA THR A 207 -14.88 28.20 -14.04
C THR A 207 -15.31 29.66 -14.18
N ILE A 208 -14.58 30.43 -14.99
CA ILE A 208 -14.92 31.83 -15.34
C ILE A 208 -16.09 31.83 -16.32
#